data_AF-A0A3G1L114-F1
#
_entry.id   AF-A0A3G1L114-F1
#
_cell.length_a   1.000
_cell.length_b   1.000
_cell.length_c   1.000
_cell.angle_alpha   90.00
_cell.angle_beta   90.00
_cell.angle_gamma   90.00
#
_symmetry.space_group_name_H-M   'P 1'
#
loop_
_entity.id
_entity.type
_entity.pdbx_description
1 polymer ?
#
loop_
_entity_poly.entity_id
_entity_poly.type
_entity_poly.pdbx_seq_one_letter_code
_entity_poly.pdbx_strand_id
1 'polypeptide(L)'
;MPTKLYPEEVRKFINDHYIGVGHQGMADLLNKMFGTNYTKDQMKAYYARFKLDSGLKGYFQKGRNPWNKGKKGTGGWEPTQFKKGHTPTNYRPVGSERINVDGYIEIKIADPNKWRPKHQVVWEQTNGPIPKGHTIIFGDGNKQNLEPNNLILVSRKQLVRLNKHNLIQNDANLTRTAIVIADIYNKIGERKRKNKIR
;
A
#
# COMPACT_ATOMS: atom_id res chain seq x y z
N MET A 1 19.61 20.25 46.62
CA MET A 1 18.93 20.50 47.90
C MET A 1 17.81 19.49 48.09
N PRO A 2 17.68 18.90 49.29
CA PRO A 2 16.52 18.11 49.68
C PRO A 2 15.23 18.91 49.46
N THR A 3 14.14 18.24 49.12
CA THR A 3 12.82 18.89 48.98
C THR A 3 11.83 18.20 49.90
N LYS A 4 10.70 18.86 50.23
CA LYS A 4 9.65 18.22 51.04
C LYS A 4 9.17 16.90 50.43
N LEU A 5 9.14 16.81 49.10
CA LEU A 5 8.77 15.60 48.37
C LEU A 5 9.91 14.59 48.26
N TYR A 6 11.18 15.00 48.36
CA TYR A 6 12.34 14.09 48.34
C TYR A 6 13.30 14.48 49.47
N PRO A 7 13.03 14.03 50.71
CA PRO A 7 13.90 14.23 51.87
C PRO A 7 15.28 13.60 51.65
N GLU A 8 16.28 14.01 52.43
CA GLU A 8 17.66 13.60 52.21
C GLU A 8 17.85 12.08 52.27
N GLU A 9 17.15 11.40 53.18
CA GLU A 9 17.19 9.94 53.32
C GLU A 9 16.68 9.20 52.07
N VAL A 10 15.60 9.69 51.46
CA VAL A 10 15.05 9.15 50.21
C VAL A 10 16.02 9.36 49.06
N ARG A 11 16.65 10.54 48.98
CA ARG A 11 17.62 10.85 47.93
C ARG A 11 18.84 9.95 48.02
N LYS A 12 19.35 9.75 49.22
CA LYS A 12 20.47 8.83 49.50
C LYS A 12 20.08 7.42 49.08
N PHE A 13 18.89 6.95 49.48
CA PHE A 13 18.40 5.63 49.11
C PHE A 13 18.34 5.41 47.59
N ILE A 14 17.79 6.37 46.85
CA ILE A 14 17.73 6.30 45.38
C ILE A 14 19.14 6.21 44.79
N ASN A 15 20.08 7.05 45.23
CA ASN A 15 21.45 7.04 44.71
C ASN A 15 22.18 5.71 44.99
N ASP A 16 21.91 5.08 46.12
CA ASP A 16 22.55 3.81 46.50
C ASP A 16 21.96 2.61 45.72
N HIS A 17 20.73 2.72 45.20
CA HIS A 17 19.97 1.56 44.68
C HIS A 17 19.41 1.71 43.25
N TYR A 18 19.67 2.82 42.53
CA TYR A 18 19.05 3.03 41.21
C TYR A 18 19.58 2.11 40.11
N ILE A 19 20.77 1.52 40.27
CA ILE A 19 21.37 0.60 39.30
C ILE A 19 20.59 -0.70 39.25
N GLY A 20 20.15 -1.09 38.05
CA GLY A 20 19.36 -2.29 37.79
C GLY A 20 17.87 -2.16 38.15
N VAL A 21 17.42 -1.02 38.68
CA VAL A 21 16.04 -0.83 39.15
C VAL A 21 15.30 0.17 38.27
N GLY A 22 14.18 -0.29 37.70
CA GLY A 22 13.31 0.53 36.86
C GLY A 22 12.46 1.49 37.68
N HIS A 23 11.88 2.50 37.03
CA HIS A 23 11.11 3.54 37.72
C HIS A 23 9.96 3.02 38.60
N GLN A 24 9.26 1.96 38.15
CA GLN A 24 8.21 1.32 38.96
C GLN A 24 8.82 0.64 40.18
N GLY A 25 9.87 -0.16 39.99
CA GLY A 25 10.54 -0.86 41.08
C GLY A 25 11.10 0.09 42.14
N MET A 26 11.67 1.23 41.74
CA MET A 26 12.17 2.22 42.70
C MET A 26 11.01 2.86 43.49
N ALA A 27 9.88 3.14 42.85
CA ALA A 27 8.69 3.64 43.54
C ALA A 27 8.19 2.63 44.58
N ASP A 28 8.10 1.35 44.19
CA ASP A 28 7.66 0.27 45.07
C ASP A 28 8.61 0.09 46.27
N LEU A 29 9.94 0.18 46.04
CA LEU A 29 10.95 0.10 47.09
C LEU A 29 10.84 1.24 48.11
N LEU A 30 10.68 2.48 47.62
CA LEU A 30 10.53 3.65 48.49
C LEU A 30 9.22 3.61 49.29
N ASN A 31 8.14 3.19 48.66
CA ASN A 31 6.83 3.05 49.31
C ASN A 31 6.88 2.00 50.41
N LYS A 32 7.54 0.87 50.14
CA LYS A 32 7.73 -0.19 51.12
C LYS A 32 8.65 0.21 52.27
N MET A 33 9.74 0.91 51.99
CA MET A 33 10.77 1.23 52.99
C MET A 33 10.37 2.41 53.89
N PHE A 34 9.75 3.44 53.31
CA PHE A 34 9.47 4.70 54.01
C PHE A 34 7.97 4.94 54.25
N GLY A 35 7.11 3.97 53.92
CA GLY A 35 5.65 4.13 54.04
C GLY A 35 5.09 5.25 53.15
N THR A 36 5.75 5.51 52.02
CA THR A 36 5.42 6.61 51.10
C THR A 36 4.48 6.16 49.99
N ASN A 37 4.07 7.10 49.14
CA ASN A 37 3.21 6.84 47.98
C ASN A 37 3.76 7.49 46.70
N TYR A 38 5.04 7.26 46.41
CA TYR A 38 5.65 7.63 45.15
C TYR A 38 5.06 6.83 44.00
N THR A 39 4.89 7.52 42.87
CA THR A 39 4.44 6.94 41.61
C THR A 39 5.62 6.68 40.67
N LYS A 40 5.40 5.80 39.69
CA LYS A 40 6.33 5.54 38.60
C LYS A 40 6.76 6.82 37.87
N ASP A 41 5.82 7.76 37.64
CA ASP A 41 6.10 9.00 36.92
C ASP A 41 6.93 9.97 37.75
N GLN A 42 6.73 10.01 39.07
CA GLN A 42 7.60 10.76 39.98
C GLN A 42 9.03 10.22 39.93
N MET A 43 9.23 8.91 39.94
CA MET A 43 10.57 8.31 39.79
C MET A 43 11.16 8.57 38.41
N LYS A 44 10.37 8.46 37.34
CA LYS A 44 10.80 8.78 35.98
C LYS A 44 11.28 10.23 35.87
N ALA A 45 10.52 11.18 36.42
CA ALA A 45 10.88 12.59 36.44
C ALA A 45 12.15 12.84 37.27
N TYR A 46 12.29 12.15 38.41
CA TYR A 46 13.48 12.23 39.25
C TYR A 46 14.74 11.73 38.52
N TYR A 47 14.68 10.55 37.91
CA TYR A 47 15.79 9.96 37.16
C TYR A 47 16.20 10.85 35.98
N ALA A 48 15.22 11.42 35.26
CA ALA A 48 15.48 12.36 34.18
C ALA A 48 16.16 13.65 34.68
N ARG A 49 15.66 14.24 35.77
CA ARG A 49 16.18 15.49 36.35
C ARG A 49 17.61 15.35 36.85
N PHE A 50 17.93 14.22 37.50
CA PHE A 50 19.25 13.96 38.08
C PHE A 50 20.15 13.12 37.17
N LYS A 51 19.73 12.84 35.93
CA LYS A 51 20.49 12.08 34.92
C LYS A 51 20.96 10.71 35.43
N LEU A 52 20.09 10.01 36.15
CA LEU A 52 20.37 8.68 36.69
C LEU A 52 20.13 7.61 35.63
N ASP A 53 21.19 6.86 35.28
CA ASP A 53 21.11 5.72 34.37
C ASP A 53 21.06 4.40 35.13
N SER A 54 19.87 3.79 35.22
CA SER A 54 19.70 2.48 35.86
C SER A 54 20.41 1.34 35.12
N GLY A 55 20.91 1.53 33.91
CA GLY A 55 21.50 0.47 33.08
C GLY A 55 20.46 -0.52 32.51
N LEU A 56 19.18 -0.39 32.85
CA LEU A 56 18.10 -1.18 32.26
C LEU A 56 17.83 -0.72 30.83
N LYS A 57 17.85 -1.69 29.92
CA LYS A 57 17.62 -1.47 28.49
C LYS A 57 16.20 -1.92 28.13
N GLY A 58 15.46 -1.06 27.44
CA GLY A 58 14.10 -1.35 26.98
C GLY A 58 14.01 -2.28 25.75
N TYR A 59 15.15 -2.72 25.20
CA TYR A 59 15.21 -3.60 24.05
C TYR A 59 15.60 -5.03 24.44
N PHE A 60 15.19 -6.00 23.61
CA PHE A 60 15.56 -7.40 23.80
C PHE A 60 17.08 -7.58 23.68
N GLN A 61 17.72 -8.17 24.69
CA GLN A 61 19.16 -8.43 24.66
C GLN A 61 19.53 -9.40 23.52
N LYS A 62 20.69 -9.19 22.90
CA LYS A 62 21.23 -10.04 21.83
C LYS A 62 21.38 -11.47 22.35
N GLY A 63 20.83 -12.45 21.62
CA GLY A 63 20.84 -13.86 22.02
C GLY A 63 19.61 -14.33 22.82
N ARG A 64 18.69 -13.43 23.18
CA ARG A 64 17.43 -13.83 23.81
C ARG A 64 16.56 -14.63 22.84
N ASN A 65 16.14 -15.83 23.25
CA ASN A 65 15.18 -16.63 22.50
C ASN A 65 13.75 -16.13 22.78
N PRO A 66 12.98 -15.72 21.75
CA PRO A 66 11.57 -15.41 21.90
C PRO A 66 10.77 -16.63 22.40
N TRP A 67 9.72 -16.41 23.18
CA TRP A 67 8.88 -17.47 23.75
C TRP A 67 8.18 -18.35 22.69
N ASN A 68 8.04 -17.83 21.47
CA ASN A 68 7.44 -18.48 20.32
C ASN A 68 8.46 -19.04 19.30
N LYS A 69 9.77 -18.97 19.60
CA LYS A 69 10.81 -19.52 18.70
C LYS A 69 10.56 -21.02 18.49
N GLY A 70 10.45 -21.44 17.24
CA GLY A 70 10.16 -22.83 16.87
C GLY A 70 8.67 -23.22 16.88
N LYS A 71 7.77 -22.34 17.35
CA LYS A 71 6.34 -22.61 17.39
C LYS A 71 5.64 -22.04 16.15
N LYS A 72 5.43 -22.86 15.12
CA LYS A 72 4.58 -22.48 13.96
C LYS A 72 3.10 -22.55 14.35
N GLY A 73 2.31 -21.54 13.97
CA GLY A 73 0.86 -21.57 14.18
C GLY A 73 0.39 -21.31 15.62
N THR A 74 1.23 -20.74 16.49
CA THR A 74 0.84 -20.46 17.88
C THR A 74 0.00 -19.21 18.02
N GLY A 75 -1.30 -19.38 17.80
CA GLY A 75 -2.32 -18.50 18.33
C GLY A 75 -3.70 -19.09 18.07
N GLY A 76 -4.65 -18.73 18.93
CA GLY A 76 -6.00 -19.28 18.99
C GLY A 76 -6.91 -18.88 17.82
N TRP A 77 -6.36 -18.77 16.61
CA TRP A 77 -7.08 -18.40 15.39
C TRP A 77 -7.66 -19.60 14.65
N GLU A 78 -7.51 -20.82 15.16
CA GLU A 78 -8.13 -22.03 14.61
C GLU A 78 -9.63 -21.85 14.29
N PRO A 79 -10.46 -21.18 15.14
CA PRO A 79 -11.87 -20.92 14.80
C PRO A 79 -12.06 -19.93 13.64
N THR A 80 -11.08 -19.04 13.40
CA THR A 80 -11.14 -17.97 12.40
C THR A 80 -10.44 -18.33 11.08
N GLN A 81 -9.87 -19.53 10.97
CA GLN A 81 -9.23 -19.98 9.74
C GLN A 81 -10.28 -20.31 8.67
N PHE A 82 -10.05 -19.83 7.44
CA PHE A 82 -10.85 -20.25 6.30
C PHE A 82 -10.71 -21.76 6.09
N LYS A 83 -11.84 -22.46 6.11
CA LYS A 83 -11.88 -23.90 5.83
C LYS A 83 -11.49 -24.15 4.37
N LYS A 84 -10.86 -25.29 4.08
CA LYS A 84 -10.56 -25.71 2.71
C LYS A 84 -11.87 -25.74 1.89
N GLY A 85 -11.87 -25.09 0.73
CA GLY A 85 -13.08 -24.95 -0.11
C GLY A 85 -13.98 -23.77 0.26
N HIS A 86 -13.59 -22.93 1.22
CA HIS A 86 -14.33 -21.71 1.54
C HIS A 86 -14.22 -20.70 0.39
N THR A 87 -15.35 -20.45 -0.27
CA THR A 87 -15.48 -19.43 -1.30
C THR A 87 -15.77 -18.08 -0.64
N PRO A 88 -15.02 -17.01 -0.95
CA PRO A 88 -15.31 -15.67 -0.43
C PRO A 88 -16.70 -15.19 -0.84
N THR A 89 -17.37 -14.42 0.01
CA THR A 89 -18.70 -13.84 -0.28
C THR A 89 -18.75 -13.04 -1.58
N ASN A 90 -17.64 -12.40 -1.95
CA ASN A 90 -17.52 -11.58 -3.17
C ASN A 90 -17.17 -12.38 -4.42
N TYR A 91 -17.18 -13.72 -4.35
CA TYR A 91 -16.92 -14.57 -5.50
C TYR A 91 -17.96 -14.34 -6.60
N ARG A 92 -17.48 -14.31 -7.84
CA ARG A 92 -18.30 -14.28 -9.04
C ARG A 92 -17.88 -15.43 -9.96
N PRO A 93 -18.81 -16.15 -10.62
CA PRO A 93 -18.45 -17.20 -11.55
C PRO A 93 -17.69 -16.65 -12.77
N VAL A 94 -16.88 -17.50 -13.42
CA VAL A 94 -16.25 -17.19 -14.72
C VAL A 94 -17.33 -16.80 -15.73
N GLY A 95 -17.09 -15.77 -16.53
CA GLY A 95 -18.06 -15.15 -17.43
C GLY A 95 -18.83 -13.97 -16.81
N SER A 96 -18.77 -13.78 -15.49
CA SER A 96 -19.39 -12.61 -14.84
C SER A 96 -18.76 -11.31 -15.31
N GLU A 97 -19.58 -10.27 -15.40
CA GLU A 97 -19.14 -8.91 -15.75
C GLU A 97 -19.16 -7.99 -14.54
N ARG A 98 -18.28 -6.98 -14.55
CA ARG A 98 -18.29 -5.90 -13.57
C ARG A 98 -17.79 -4.61 -14.20
N ILE A 99 -18.21 -3.48 -13.64
CA ILE A 99 -17.62 -2.18 -13.94
C ILE A 99 -16.52 -1.92 -12.90
N ASN A 100 -15.31 -1.60 -13.37
CA ASN A 100 -14.20 -1.27 -12.48
C ASN A 100 -14.25 0.21 -12.03
N VAL A 101 -13.36 0.59 -11.10
CA VAL A 101 -13.30 1.97 -10.57
C VAL A 101 -13.05 3.00 -11.67
N ASP A 102 -12.35 2.62 -12.73
CA ASP A 102 -12.06 3.47 -13.89
C ASP A 102 -13.20 3.54 -14.92
N GLY A 103 -14.32 2.83 -14.68
CA GLY A 103 -15.51 2.83 -15.53
C GLY A 103 -15.49 1.85 -16.71
N TYR A 104 -14.50 0.96 -16.81
CA TYR A 104 -14.44 -0.09 -17.84
C TYR A 104 -15.20 -1.34 -17.42
N ILE A 105 -15.82 -2.00 -18.40
CA ILE A 105 -16.41 -3.33 -18.21
C ILE A 105 -15.29 -4.38 -18.25
N GLU A 106 -15.21 -5.22 -17.22
CA GLU A 106 -14.33 -6.38 -17.12
C GLU A 106 -15.15 -7.67 -17.11
N ILE A 107 -14.64 -8.70 -17.77
CA ILE A 107 -15.19 -10.07 -17.73
C ILE A 107 -14.22 -10.99 -16.99
N LYS A 108 -14.76 -11.84 -16.11
CA LYS A 108 -13.97 -12.85 -15.42
C LYS A 108 -13.64 -13.98 -16.38
N ILE A 109 -12.35 -14.17 -16.69
CA ILE A 109 -11.89 -15.19 -17.65
C ILE A 109 -11.46 -16.51 -17.00
N ALA A 110 -11.10 -16.48 -15.72
CA ALA A 110 -10.68 -17.68 -14.99
C ALA A 110 -10.65 -17.45 -13.47
N ASP A 111 -10.69 -18.55 -12.72
CA ASP A 111 -10.58 -18.56 -11.27
C ASP A 111 -9.11 -18.45 -10.79
N PRO A 112 -8.88 -17.94 -9.56
CA PRO A 112 -9.88 -17.39 -8.62
C PRO A 112 -10.30 -15.94 -8.94
N ASN A 113 -9.43 -15.12 -9.54
CA ASN A 113 -9.66 -13.70 -9.79
C ASN A 113 -8.94 -13.18 -11.05
N LYS A 114 -9.03 -13.91 -12.17
CA LYS A 114 -8.50 -13.43 -13.46
C LYS A 114 -9.60 -12.68 -14.21
N TRP A 115 -9.47 -11.37 -14.27
CA TRP A 115 -10.38 -10.45 -14.96
C TRP A 115 -9.68 -9.82 -16.16
N ARG A 116 -10.42 -9.58 -17.24
CA ARG A 116 -9.90 -8.95 -18.45
C ARG A 116 -10.87 -7.87 -18.92
N PRO A 117 -10.39 -6.73 -19.47
CA PRO A 117 -11.28 -5.73 -20.04
C PRO A 117 -12.09 -6.30 -21.21
N LYS A 118 -13.42 -6.18 -21.14
CA LYS A 118 -14.35 -6.79 -22.10
C LYS A 118 -14.16 -6.24 -23.52
N HIS A 119 -13.83 -4.96 -23.65
CA HIS A 119 -13.55 -4.34 -24.95
C HIS A 119 -12.38 -5.00 -25.70
N GLN A 120 -11.36 -5.51 -25.00
CA GLN A 120 -10.28 -6.27 -25.65
C GLN A 120 -10.78 -7.62 -26.14
N VAL A 121 -11.58 -8.31 -25.33
CA VAL A 121 -12.15 -9.62 -25.69
C VAL A 121 -13.06 -9.50 -26.91
N VAL A 122 -13.95 -8.51 -26.93
CA VAL A 122 -14.85 -8.24 -28.07
C VAL A 122 -14.06 -7.91 -29.34
N TRP A 123 -13.04 -7.06 -29.23
CA TRP A 123 -12.22 -6.70 -30.38
C TRP A 123 -11.42 -7.90 -30.93
N GLU A 124 -10.88 -8.75 -30.04
CA GLU A 124 -10.12 -9.93 -30.44
C GLU A 124 -10.96 -11.02 -31.08
N GLN A 125 -12.23 -11.15 -30.69
CA GLN A 125 -13.17 -12.09 -31.32
C GLN A 125 -13.34 -11.83 -32.82
N THR A 126 -13.30 -10.57 -33.25
CA THR A 126 -13.49 -10.19 -34.66
C THR A 126 -12.17 -9.96 -35.42
N ASN A 127 -11.13 -9.45 -34.77
CA ASN A 127 -9.89 -9.03 -35.43
C ASN A 127 -8.66 -9.90 -35.14
N GLY A 128 -8.77 -10.86 -34.21
CA GLY A 128 -7.65 -11.65 -33.72
C GLY A 128 -6.84 -10.95 -32.61
N PRO A 129 -5.68 -11.50 -32.22
CA PRO A 129 -4.95 -11.05 -31.02
C PRO A 129 -4.41 -9.62 -31.15
N ILE A 130 -4.48 -8.84 -30.06
CA ILE A 130 -3.94 -7.47 -30.03
C ILE A 130 -2.41 -7.51 -30.20
N PRO A 131 -1.84 -6.87 -31.25
CA PRO A 131 -0.40 -6.89 -31.47
C PRO A 131 0.38 -6.19 -30.36
N LYS A 132 1.62 -6.64 -30.10
CA LYS A 132 2.49 -6.02 -29.08
C LYS A 132 2.66 -4.52 -29.36
N GLY A 133 2.51 -3.71 -28.33
CA GLY A 133 2.64 -2.24 -28.43
C GLY A 133 1.41 -1.53 -28.99
N HIS A 134 0.28 -2.23 -29.16
CA HIS A 134 -1.02 -1.66 -29.50
C HIS A 134 -1.98 -1.75 -28.31
N THR A 135 -3.03 -0.94 -28.35
CA THR A 135 -4.10 -0.91 -27.35
C THR A 135 -5.40 -0.53 -28.04
N ILE A 136 -6.52 -0.93 -27.43
CA ILE A 136 -7.86 -0.56 -27.90
C ILE A 136 -8.28 0.73 -27.19
N ILE A 137 -8.88 1.65 -27.94
CA ILE A 137 -9.55 2.84 -27.41
C ILE A 137 -11.02 2.84 -27.85
N PHE A 138 -11.83 3.57 -27.10
CA PHE A 138 -13.23 3.84 -27.42
C PHE A 138 -13.29 5.09 -28.28
N GLY A 139 -13.79 4.96 -29.51
CA GLY A 139 -13.83 6.02 -30.50
C GLY A 139 -14.74 7.19 -30.09
N ASP A 140 -15.78 6.91 -29.32
CA ASP A 140 -16.74 7.86 -28.76
C ASP A 140 -16.42 8.33 -27.33
N GLY A 141 -15.31 7.85 -26.74
CA GLY A 141 -14.95 8.13 -25.35
C GLY A 141 -15.82 7.41 -24.29
N ASN A 142 -16.88 6.70 -24.68
CA ASN A 142 -17.74 5.95 -23.76
C ASN A 142 -17.17 4.55 -23.50
N LYS A 143 -16.60 4.37 -22.31
CA LYS A 143 -15.96 3.11 -21.87
C LYS A 143 -16.90 1.91 -21.76
N GLN A 144 -18.21 2.12 -21.89
CA GLN A 144 -19.23 1.08 -21.85
C GLN A 144 -19.79 0.74 -23.25
N ASN A 145 -19.49 1.54 -24.27
CA ASN A 145 -19.90 1.25 -25.64
C ASN A 145 -18.97 0.21 -26.29
N LEU A 146 -19.41 -1.04 -26.29
CA LEU A 146 -18.67 -2.20 -26.79
C LEU A 146 -18.97 -2.54 -28.26
N GLU A 147 -19.61 -1.65 -29.00
CA GLU A 147 -19.84 -1.84 -30.44
C GLU A 147 -18.50 -2.05 -31.17
N PRO A 148 -18.35 -3.10 -32.01
CA PRO A 148 -17.08 -3.38 -32.70
C PRO A 148 -16.55 -2.18 -33.51
N ASN A 149 -17.46 -1.40 -34.10
CA ASN A 149 -17.11 -0.18 -34.83
C ASN A 149 -16.66 0.99 -33.93
N ASN A 150 -16.93 0.95 -32.63
CA ASN A 150 -16.44 1.94 -31.67
C ASN A 150 -15.04 1.58 -31.13
N LEU A 151 -14.63 0.31 -31.24
CA LEU A 151 -13.38 -0.18 -30.71
C LEU A 151 -12.26 -0.03 -31.74
N ILE A 152 -11.35 0.92 -31.49
CA ILE A 152 -10.29 1.27 -32.44
C ILE A 152 -8.94 0.81 -31.90
N LEU A 153 -8.21 0.02 -32.68
CA LEU A 153 -6.84 -0.37 -32.39
C LEU A 153 -5.89 0.79 -32.71
N VAL A 154 -5.10 1.21 -31.72
CA VAL A 154 -4.08 2.24 -31.87
C VAL A 154 -2.74 1.77 -31.32
N SER A 155 -1.64 2.22 -31.94
CA SER A 155 -0.31 2.04 -31.37
C SER A 155 -0.12 2.93 -30.13
N ARG A 156 0.74 2.51 -29.20
CA ARG A 156 1.09 3.34 -28.03
C ARG A 156 1.70 4.70 -28.44
N LYS A 157 2.38 4.77 -29.59
CA LYS A 157 2.94 6.03 -30.13
C LYS A 157 1.83 6.99 -30.58
N GLN A 158 0.80 6.48 -31.26
CA GLN A 158 -0.38 7.27 -31.64
C GLN A 158 -1.13 7.74 -30.40
N LEU A 159 -1.39 6.83 -29.45
CA LEU A 159 -2.13 7.15 -28.22
C LEU A 159 -1.52 8.32 -27.43
N VAL A 160 -0.19 8.38 -27.33
CA VAL A 160 0.49 9.51 -26.66
C VAL A 160 0.20 10.84 -27.36
N ARG A 161 0.13 10.87 -28.70
CA ARG A 161 -0.22 12.09 -29.45
C ARG A 161 -1.69 12.45 -29.30
N LEU A 162 -2.57 11.45 -29.39
CA LEU A 162 -4.00 11.64 -29.20
C LEU A 162 -4.30 12.27 -27.84
N ASN A 163 -3.73 11.72 -26.76
CA ASN A 163 -3.91 12.26 -25.41
C ASN A 163 -3.25 13.63 -25.24
N LYS A 164 -2.04 13.83 -25.77
CA LYS A 164 -1.34 15.12 -25.65
C LYS A 164 -2.11 16.28 -26.29
N HIS A 165 -2.83 16.00 -27.37
CA HIS A 165 -3.55 16.99 -28.15
C HIS A 165 -5.08 16.94 -27.94
N ASN A 166 -5.56 16.15 -26.96
CA ASN A 166 -6.99 15.93 -26.68
C ASN A 166 -7.81 15.61 -27.95
N LEU A 167 -7.29 14.71 -28.79
CA LEU A 167 -7.90 14.38 -30.09
C LEU A 167 -8.86 13.19 -30.04
N ILE A 168 -9.03 12.55 -28.88
CA ILE A 168 -10.10 11.56 -28.69
C ILE A 168 -11.39 12.34 -28.43
N GLN A 169 -12.34 12.23 -29.33
CA GLN A 169 -13.60 13.00 -29.32
C GLN A 169 -14.78 12.07 -29.06
N ASN A 170 -15.98 12.64 -28.96
CA ASN A 170 -17.21 11.88 -28.70
C ASN A 170 -17.78 11.16 -29.94
N ASP A 171 -17.01 11.06 -31.03
CA ASP A 171 -17.43 10.44 -32.28
C ASP A 171 -16.29 9.56 -32.84
N ALA A 172 -16.64 8.31 -33.18
CA ALA A 172 -15.67 7.33 -33.64
C ALA A 172 -14.98 7.72 -34.96
N ASN A 173 -15.67 8.42 -35.87
CA ASN A 173 -15.08 8.87 -37.14
C ASN A 173 -14.13 10.04 -36.93
N LEU A 174 -14.47 10.99 -36.04
CA LEU A 174 -13.55 12.05 -35.64
C LEU A 174 -12.29 11.46 -35.00
N THR A 175 -12.44 10.47 -34.11
CA THR A 175 -11.31 9.79 -33.49
C THR A 175 -10.47 9.01 -34.51
N ARG A 176 -11.07 8.41 -35.54
CA ARG A 176 -10.32 7.81 -36.68
C ARG A 176 -9.49 8.85 -37.43
N THR A 177 -10.05 10.01 -37.75
CA THR A 177 -9.30 11.09 -38.40
C THR A 177 -8.19 11.61 -37.49
N ALA A 178 -8.45 11.72 -36.19
CA ALA A 178 -7.44 12.09 -35.19
C ALA A 178 -6.24 11.13 -35.15
N ILE A 179 -6.43 9.84 -35.41
CA ILE A 179 -5.32 8.87 -35.51
C ILE A 179 -4.40 9.24 -36.67
N VAL A 180 -4.94 9.65 -37.82
CA VAL A 180 -4.14 10.12 -38.96
C VAL A 180 -3.37 11.39 -38.57
N ILE A 181 -3.99 12.32 -37.85
CA ILE A 181 -3.32 13.51 -37.32
C ILE A 181 -2.18 13.12 -36.36
N ALA A 182 -2.38 12.12 -35.50
CA ALA A 182 -1.36 11.61 -34.61
C ALA A 182 -0.14 11.04 -35.36
N ASP A 183 -0.36 10.37 -36.50
CA ASP A 183 0.71 9.88 -37.36
C ASP A 183 1.50 11.02 -38.02
N ILE A 184 0.82 12.08 -38.46
CA ILE A 184 1.47 13.30 -38.96
C ILE A 184 2.38 13.90 -37.87
N TYR A 185 1.89 14.05 -36.63
CA TYR A 185 2.71 14.55 -35.52
C TYR A 185 3.90 13.65 -35.22
N ASN A 186 3.74 12.33 -35.27
CA ASN A 186 4.83 11.39 -35.10
C ASN A 186 5.90 11.58 -36.19
N LYS A 187 5.49 11.72 -37.46
CA LYS A 187 6.40 11.94 -38.58
C LYS A 187 7.15 13.27 -38.50
N ILE A 188 6.48 14.35 -38.08
CA ILE A 188 7.12 15.65 -37.82
C ILE A 188 8.21 15.50 -36.75
N GLY A 189 7.91 14.79 -35.66
CA GLY A 189 8.87 14.53 -34.58
C GLY A 189 10.09 13.72 -35.03
N GLU A 190 9.88 12.69 -35.85
CA GLU A 190 10.96 11.90 -36.44
C GLU A 190 11.89 12.74 -37.31
N ARG A 191 11.33 13.59 -38.18
CA ARG A 191 12.12 14.50 -39.05
C ARG A 191 12.95 15.50 -38.24
N LYS A 192 12.36 16.13 -37.21
CA LYS A 192 13.08 17.07 -36.34
C LYS A 192 14.27 16.42 -35.63
N ARG A 193 14.12 15.17 -35.15
CA ARG A 193 15.23 14.43 -34.54
C ARG A 193 16.34 14.11 -35.55
N LYS A 194 15.98 13.68 -36.76
CA LYS A 194 16.94 13.39 -37.83
C LYS A 194 17.77 14.63 -38.21
N ASN A 195 17.14 15.81 -38.25
CA ASN A 195 17.82 17.08 -38.56
C ASN A 195 18.73 17.59 -37.43
N LYS A 196 18.56 17.11 -36.19
CA LYS A 196 19.40 17.50 -35.04
C LYS A 196 20.65 16.60 -34.89
N ILE A 197 20.62 15.42 -35.49
CA ILE A 197 21.72 14.45 -35.48
C ILE A 197 22.67 14.67 -36.67
N ARG A 198 22.18 15.29 -37.74
CA ARG A 198 23.00 15.83 -38.83
C ARG A 198 23.56 17.18 -38.43
#